data_AF-F8NTB3-F1
#
_entry.id   AF-F8NTB3-F1
#
_cell.length_a   1.000
_cell.length_b   1.000
_cell.length_c   1.000
_cell.angle_alpha   90.00
_cell.angle_beta   90.00
_cell.angle_gamma   90.00
#
_symmetry.space_group_name_H-M   'P 1'
#
loop_
_entity.id
_entity.type
_entity.pdbx_description
1 polymer ?
#
loop_
_entity_poly.entity_id
_entity_poly.type
_entity_poly.pdbx_seq_one_letter_code
_entity_poly.pdbx_strand_id
1 'polypeptide(L)'
;MGLVLAEEERQAQHLKSVLRATADRLEHEIRRADKAVSRAEYAEMRAREMTTRVTSAESGKQTAELDATRAKEEAKRYQLQCESLERQLKRMQADASSLQKLKVEADESASRARDTARKFQVELKNLQEREEGREESRRFGMHKWFKSGRAEGFDAGHLEGFEEGREEGFEEGREVGFDEGLKAGRKEGFNDGWEQGLQDEREHALKAFDKFLVAEFNEEPHARSLSLVNYISFSLSICFPCIAIMASSQSLRRKGPKNLPSLPLSAFTPPNTGTSERFPLPPTPGAIFPDIIIDSNVAATADLSKYKSDAAQLLEGKVAGVVLNLQGKAPEDVDKFIQGYDRSRSNPDFPVLSLLVPFSLDGPVPTEPPSHLSDSANVPTALTTTFVNAAPQGIDNLRWALKHSRVVDIDVQGDIMGNETVWETFEELLTKATVDLDVRGTPIVLSNVLPPPHDLDLHIVTLMKHPTYRMYQAHTAALSLFPNLHVKFIPPLWNATTPPTPHVAPKAEIPDTEDKQEWKRRIKMYIGPVLEAFGFERIIFGSSPSPISQSTSNVSDWYELVREAFAELGVEQEAIDSVFSVNAKRVYGSS
;
A
#
# COMPACT_ATOMS: atom_id res chain seq x y z
N MET A 1 17.88 -89.09 -122.58
CA MET A 1 17.17 -88.26 -121.59
C MET A 1 17.68 -88.43 -120.15
N GLY A 2 18.07 -89.63 -119.68
CA GLY A 2 18.45 -89.83 -118.27
C GLY A 2 19.74 -89.14 -117.78
N LEU A 3 20.71 -88.86 -118.66
CA LEU A 3 21.97 -88.19 -118.28
C LEU A 3 21.81 -86.68 -118.01
N VAL A 4 20.95 -85.99 -118.78
CA VAL A 4 20.70 -84.55 -118.64
C VAL A 4 19.94 -84.25 -117.34
N LEU A 5 18.95 -85.07 -117.00
CA LEU A 5 18.19 -84.95 -115.74
C LEU A 5 19.09 -85.16 -114.51
N ALA A 6 20.03 -86.11 -114.57
CA ALA A 6 20.97 -86.34 -113.47
C ALA A 6 21.95 -85.17 -113.26
N GLU A 7 22.30 -84.46 -114.34
CA GLU A 7 23.18 -83.29 -114.29
C GLU A 7 22.43 -82.04 -113.78
N GLU A 8 21.18 -81.85 -114.20
CA GLU A 8 20.26 -80.83 -113.66
C GLU A 8 19.97 -81.06 -112.17
N GLU A 9 19.77 -82.31 -111.73
CA GLU A 9 19.59 -82.64 -110.31
C GLU A 9 20.84 -82.32 -109.48
N ARG A 10 22.04 -82.61 -110.00
CA ARG A 10 23.30 -82.21 -109.33
C ARG A 10 23.45 -80.70 -109.26
N GLN A 11 23.12 -79.97 -110.32
CA GLN A 11 23.15 -78.51 -110.32
C GLN A 11 22.13 -77.94 -109.34
N ALA A 12 20.92 -78.49 -109.27
CA ALA A 12 19.89 -78.08 -108.31
C ALA A 12 20.32 -78.36 -106.85
N GLN A 13 20.96 -79.50 -106.59
CA GLN A 13 21.52 -79.81 -105.27
C GLN A 13 22.69 -78.90 -104.90
N HIS A 14 23.57 -78.57 -105.86
CA HIS A 14 24.67 -77.63 -105.66
C HIS A 14 24.14 -76.21 -105.39
N LEU A 15 23.16 -75.73 -106.14
CA LEU A 15 22.52 -74.44 -105.89
C LEU A 15 21.83 -74.40 -104.51
N LYS A 16 21.15 -75.47 -104.11
CA LYS A 16 20.57 -75.58 -102.76
C LYS A 16 21.62 -75.55 -101.66
N SER A 17 22.78 -76.19 -101.85
CA SER A 17 23.85 -76.17 -100.85
C SER A 17 24.51 -74.80 -100.75
N VAL A 18 24.73 -74.12 -101.89
CA VAL A 18 25.24 -72.73 -101.93
C VAL A 18 24.25 -71.78 -101.25
N LEU A 19 22.95 -71.88 -101.56
CA LEU A 19 21.91 -71.05 -100.94
C LEU A 19 21.86 -71.23 -99.42
N ARG A 20 21.93 -72.48 -98.94
CA ARG A 20 22.02 -72.78 -97.49
C ARG A 20 23.27 -72.17 -96.86
N ALA A 21 24.44 -72.37 -97.47
CA ALA A 21 25.69 -71.80 -96.97
C ALA A 21 25.66 -70.26 -96.94
N THR A 22 25.04 -69.62 -97.94
CA THR A 22 24.85 -68.16 -97.94
C THR A 22 23.84 -67.69 -96.91
N ALA A 23 22.76 -68.46 -96.66
CA ALA A 23 21.78 -68.16 -95.63
C ALA A 23 22.39 -68.27 -94.23
N ASP A 24 23.16 -69.34 -93.96
CA ASP A 24 23.87 -69.53 -92.69
C ASP A 24 24.91 -68.42 -92.44
N ARG A 25 25.63 -68.00 -93.50
CA ARG A 25 26.58 -66.87 -93.43
C ARG A 25 25.86 -65.56 -93.15
N LEU A 26 24.74 -65.30 -93.82
CA LEU A 26 23.92 -64.12 -93.59
C LEU A 26 23.39 -64.11 -92.15
N GLU A 27 22.89 -65.23 -91.65
CA GLU A 27 22.40 -65.35 -90.27
C GLU A 27 23.53 -65.11 -89.25
N HIS A 28 24.74 -65.60 -89.53
CA HIS A 28 25.91 -65.31 -88.70
C HIS A 28 26.28 -63.83 -88.69
N GLU A 29 26.25 -63.15 -89.85
CA GLU A 29 26.52 -61.72 -89.95
C GLU A 29 25.42 -60.88 -89.28
N ILE A 30 24.15 -61.26 -89.40
CA ILE A 30 23.03 -60.61 -88.70
C ILE A 30 23.24 -60.71 -87.18
N ARG A 31 23.51 -61.91 -86.65
CA ARG A 31 23.78 -62.07 -85.20
C ARG A 31 25.01 -61.29 -84.73
N ARG A 32 26.02 -61.12 -85.59
CA ARG A 32 27.20 -60.30 -85.27
C ARG A 32 26.84 -58.81 -85.24
N ALA A 33 26.07 -58.34 -86.22
CA ALA A 33 25.58 -56.97 -86.29
C ALA A 33 24.68 -56.65 -85.08
N ASP A 34 23.73 -57.52 -84.74
CA ASP A 34 22.86 -57.37 -83.57
C ASP A 34 23.67 -57.24 -82.27
N LYS A 35 24.66 -58.11 -82.07
CA LYS A 35 25.56 -58.02 -80.91
C LYS A 35 26.36 -56.71 -80.88
N ALA A 36 26.75 -56.17 -82.03
CA ALA A 36 27.45 -54.89 -82.12
C ALA A 36 26.51 -53.72 -81.81
N VAL A 37 25.29 -53.75 -82.34
CA VAL A 37 24.23 -52.76 -82.07
C VAL A 37 23.88 -52.75 -80.59
N SER A 38 23.59 -53.89 -79.96
CA SER A 38 23.27 -53.93 -78.53
C SER A 38 24.41 -53.41 -77.65
N ARG A 39 25.68 -53.59 -78.05
CA ARG A 39 26.82 -53.00 -77.33
C ARG A 39 26.90 -51.49 -77.50
N ALA A 40 26.63 -50.98 -78.70
CA ALA A 40 26.59 -49.55 -78.97
C ALA A 40 25.44 -48.86 -78.22
N GLU A 41 24.24 -49.44 -78.25
CA GLU A 41 23.07 -48.96 -77.52
C GLU A 41 23.32 -48.95 -76.01
N TYR A 42 23.93 -50.00 -75.46
CA TYR A 42 24.29 -50.03 -74.03
C TYR A 42 25.32 -48.96 -73.67
N ALA A 43 26.33 -48.74 -74.53
CA ALA A 43 27.32 -47.69 -74.32
C ALA A 43 26.69 -46.29 -74.40
N GLU A 44 25.77 -46.07 -75.35
CA GLU A 44 25.05 -44.81 -75.51
C GLU A 44 24.11 -44.55 -74.32
N MET A 45 23.37 -45.56 -73.87
CA MET A 45 22.51 -45.46 -72.68
C MET A 45 23.33 -45.06 -71.45
N ARG A 46 24.49 -45.69 -71.23
CA ARG A 46 25.39 -45.36 -70.13
C ARG A 46 25.97 -43.96 -70.27
N ALA A 47 26.32 -43.52 -71.48
CA ALA A 47 26.78 -42.16 -71.73
C ALA A 47 25.69 -41.13 -71.39
N ARG A 48 24.44 -41.37 -71.82
CA ARG A 48 23.28 -40.53 -71.49
C ARG A 48 23.04 -40.48 -69.98
N GLU A 49 23.07 -41.62 -69.30
CA GLU A 49 22.94 -41.67 -67.83
C GLU A 49 24.05 -40.90 -67.11
N MET A 50 25.30 -40.98 -67.59
CA MET A 50 26.39 -40.19 -67.01
C MET A 50 26.20 -38.69 -67.26
N THR A 51 25.74 -38.29 -68.45
CA THR A 51 25.46 -36.87 -68.72
C THR A 51 24.36 -36.32 -67.83
N THR A 52 23.27 -37.06 -67.59
CA THR A 52 22.19 -36.60 -66.70
C THR A 52 22.65 -36.49 -65.25
N ARG A 53 23.49 -37.42 -64.78
CA ARG A 53 24.13 -37.34 -63.46
C ARG A 53 25.04 -36.12 -63.33
N VAL A 54 25.83 -35.82 -64.35
CA VAL A 54 26.70 -34.62 -64.36
C VAL A 54 25.88 -33.35 -64.34
N THR A 55 24.85 -33.22 -65.19
CA THR A 55 23.99 -32.01 -65.19
C THR A 55 23.25 -31.84 -63.86
N SER A 56 22.80 -32.94 -63.25
CA SER A 56 22.19 -32.90 -61.92
C SER A 56 23.19 -32.44 -60.86
N ALA A 57 24.42 -32.95 -60.88
CA ALA A 57 25.47 -32.54 -59.96
C ALA A 57 25.89 -31.07 -60.17
N GLU A 58 25.97 -30.60 -61.41
CA GLU A 58 26.27 -29.22 -61.75
C GLU A 58 25.17 -28.26 -61.27
N SER A 59 23.89 -28.63 -61.47
CA SER A 59 22.77 -27.83 -60.95
C SER A 59 22.79 -27.77 -59.41
N GLY A 60 23.07 -28.89 -58.73
CA GLY A 60 23.21 -28.93 -57.27
C GLY A 60 24.39 -28.12 -56.75
N LYS A 61 25.50 -28.10 -57.50
CA LYS A 61 26.65 -27.24 -57.19
C LYS A 61 26.28 -25.76 -57.32
N GLN A 62 25.59 -25.37 -58.39
CA GLN A 62 25.18 -23.97 -58.58
C GLN A 62 24.22 -23.49 -57.48
N THR A 63 23.27 -24.33 -57.06
CA THR A 63 22.38 -23.97 -55.93
C THR A 63 23.16 -23.82 -54.64
N ALA A 64 24.10 -24.73 -54.35
CA ALA A 64 24.94 -24.64 -53.16
C ALA A 64 25.86 -23.41 -53.17
N GLU A 65 26.37 -23.01 -54.35
CA GLU A 65 27.17 -21.79 -54.50
C GLU A 65 26.33 -20.53 -54.24
N LEU A 66 25.10 -20.47 -54.75
CA LEU A 66 24.18 -19.35 -54.47
C LEU A 66 23.84 -19.26 -52.98
N ASP A 67 23.53 -20.38 -52.33
CA ASP A 67 23.22 -20.39 -50.91
C ASP A 67 24.45 -20.00 -50.06
N ALA A 68 25.66 -20.42 -50.46
CA ALA A 68 26.89 -19.98 -49.83
C ALA A 68 27.14 -18.47 -49.99
N THR A 69 26.75 -17.86 -51.11
CA THR A 69 26.85 -16.39 -51.28
C THR A 69 25.84 -15.65 -50.41
N ARG A 70 24.59 -16.12 -50.34
CA ARG A 70 23.55 -15.54 -49.47
C ARG A 70 23.96 -15.58 -48.00
N ALA A 71 24.45 -16.74 -47.54
CA ALA A 71 24.93 -16.89 -46.16
C ALA A 71 26.10 -15.93 -45.84
N LYS A 72 27.00 -15.68 -46.80
CA LYS A 72 28.09 -14.69 -46.62
C LYS A 72 27.59 -13.26 -46.54
N GLU A 73 26.57 -12.90 -47.33
CA GLU A 73 25.97 -11.56 -47.29
C GLU A 73 25.21 -11.33 -45.98
N GLU A 74 24.46 -12.33 -45.51
CA GLU A 74 23.79 -12.29 -44.21
C GLU A 74 24.79 -12.16 -43.06
N ALA A 75 25.86 -12.94 -43.06
CA ALA A 75 26.93 -12.83 -42.07
C ALA A 75 27.56 -11.43 -42.04
N LYS A 76 27.81 -10.82 -43.21
CA LYS A 76 28.31 -9.43 -43.30
C LYS A 76 27.31 -8.42 -42.77
N ARG A 77 26.02 -8.60 -43.03
CA ARG A 77 24.96 -7.73 -42.50
C ARG A 77 24.94 -7.77 -40.97
N TYR A 78 25.01 -8.95 -40.38
CA TYR A 78 25.07 -9.09 -38.92
C TYR A 78 26.36 -8.50 -38.35
N GLN A 79 27.50 -8.69 -39.01
CA GLN A 79 28.76 -8.06 -38.59
C GLN A 79 28.66 -6.53 -38.53
N LEU A 80 28.08 -5.89 -39.55
CA LEU A 80 27.88 -4.44 -39.57
C LEU A 80 26.92 -3.96 -38.46
N GLN A 81 25.90 -4.75 -38.14
CA GLN A 81 24.99 -4.45 -37.02
C GLN A 81 25.72 -4.52 -35.69
N CYS A 82 26.53 -5.57 -35.46
CA CYS A 82 27.35 -5.69 -34.25
C CYS A 82 28.32 -4.50 -34.10
N GLU A 83 29.03 -4.11 -35.16
CA GLU A 83 29.91 -2.95 -35.12
C GLU A 83 29.17 -1.63 -34.81
N SER A 84 27.96 -1.45 -35.36
CA SER A 84 27.13 -0.28 -35.05
C SER A 84 26.73 -0.25 -33.58
N LEU A 85 26.29 -1.40 -33.04
CA LEU A 85 25.91 -1.54 -31.64
C LEU A 85 27.12 -1.33 -30.71
N GLU A 86 28.30 -1.85 -31.06
CA GLU A 86 29.54 -1.62 -30.30
C GLU A 86 29.92 -0.13 -30.24
N ARG A 87 29.77 0.59 -31.36
CA ARG A 87 30.01 2.05 -31.37
C ARG A 87 29.01 2.80 -30.49
N GLN A 88 27.74 2.39 -30.49
CA GLN A 88 26.72 2.97 -29.60
C GLN A 88 27.04 2.67 -28.14
N LEU A 89 27.41 1.43 -27.82
CA LEU A 89 27.77 1.01 -26.46
C LEU A 89 28.95 1.84 -25.93
N LYS A 90 30.00 2.05 -26.74
CA LYS A 90 31.13 2.92 -26.38
C LYS A 90 30.72 4.38 -26.12
N ARG A 91 29.79 4.94 -26.90
CA ARG A 91 29.25 6.30 -26.66
C ARG A 91 28.50 6.35 -25.34
N MET A 92 27.59 5.42 -25.11
CA MET A 92 26.81 5.35 -23.87
C MET A 92 27.71 5.14 -22.64
N GLN A 93 28.78 4.35 -22.77
CA GLN A 93 29.79 4.21 -21.70
C GLN A 93 30.54 5.52 -21.42
N ALA A 94 30.91 6.27 -22.45
CA ALA A 94 31.53 7.58 -22.28
C ALA A 94 30.59 8.57 -21.59
N ASP A 95 29.32 8.59 -22.00
CA ASP A 95 28.29 9.44 -21.40
C ASP A 95 28.04 9.06 -19.93
N ALA A 96 27.93 7.76 -19.63
CA ALA A 96 27.79 7.25 -18.27
C ALA A 96 28.99 7.66 -17.39
N SER A 97 30.22 7.55 -17.90
CA SER A 97 31.42 7.97 -17.17
C SER A 97 31.46 9.48 -16.91
N SER A 98 30.94 10.28 -17.85
CA SER A 98 30.84 11.73 -17.72
C SER A 98 29.78 12.13 -16.70
N LEU A 99 28.62 11.48 -16.72
CA LEU A 99 27.56 11.65 -15.74
C LEU A 99 27.99 11.23 -14.33
N GLN A 100 28.78 10.17 -14.19
CA GLN A 100 29.34 9.76 -12.90
C GLN A 100 30.27 10.84 -12.32
N LYS A 101 31.12 11.47 -13.14
CA LYS A 101 31.97 12.58 -12.69
C LYS A 101 31.13 13.78 -12.22
N LEU A 102 30.14 14.17 -13.02
CA LEU A 102 29.23 15.27 -12.66
C LEU A 102 28.46 14.98 -11.36
N LYS A 103 28.04 13.73 -11.14
CA LYS A 103 27.41 13.32 -9.88
C LYS A 103 28.36 13.49 -8.69
N VAL A 104 29.60 13.02 -8.81
CA VAL A 104 30.59 13.15 -7.73
C VAL A 104 30.87 14.62 -7.43
N GLU A 105 31.03 15.46 -8.45
CA GLU A 105 31.21 16.91 -8.27
C GLU A 105 30.00 17.57 -7.58
N ALA A 106 28.79 17.17 -7.96
CA ALA A 106 27.55 17.65 -7.33
C ALA A 106 27.46 17.19 -5.86
N ASP A 107 27.77 15.92 -5.57
CA ASP A 107 27.76 15.35 -4.22
C ASP A 107 28.80 16.05 -3.31
N GLU A 108 30.01 16.32 -3.82
CA GLU A 108 31.02 17.10 -3.12
C GLU A 108 30.55 18.53 -2.83
N SER A 109 29.93 19.20 -3.81
CA SER A 109 29.40 20.56 -3.63
C SER A 109 28.30 20.59 -2.56
N ALA A 110 27.41 19.60 -2.56
CA ALA A 110 26.35 19.46 -1.57
C ALA A 110 26.92 19.15 -0.17
N SER A 111 27.97 18.34 -0.08
CA SER A 111 28.68 18.06 1.18
C SER A 111 29.26 19.35 1.78
N ARG A 112 29.96 20.16 0.97
CA ARG A 112 30.51 21.46 1.39
C ARG A 112 29.40 22.42 1.86
N ALA A 113 28.25 22.44 1.18
CA ALA A 113 27.10 23.24 1.58
C ALA A 113 26.51 22.79 2.93
N ARG A 114 26.45 21.47 3.18
CA ARG A 114 25.99 20.93 4.48
C ARG A 114 26.96 21.24 5.61
N ASP A 115 28.26 21.12 5.37
CA ASP A 115 29.29 21.43 6.38
C ASP A 115 29.29 22.91 6.76
N THR A 116 29.10 23.80 5.78
CA THR A 116 28.96 25.24 6.05
C THR A 116 27.67 25.55 6.81
N ALA A 117 26.53 24.97 6.43
CA ALA A 117 25.28 25.11 7.16
C ALA A 117 25.40 24.62 8.62
N ARG A 118 26.07 23.49 8.85
CA ARG A 118 26.33 22.96 10.21
C ARG A 118 27.16 23.92 11.05
N LYS A 119 28.19 24.54 10.46
CA LYS A 119 29.00 25.55 11.15
C LYS A 119 28.15 26.74 11.60
N PHE A 120 27.32 27.27 10.70
CA PHE A 120 26.43 28.38 11.04
C PHE A 120 25.38 28.01 12.10
N GLN A 121 24.85 26.78 12.07
CA GLN A 121 23.93 26.30 13.10
C GLN A 121 24.59 26.24 14.49
N VAL A 122 25.82 25.73 14.55
CA VAL A 122 26.59 25.69 15.81
C VAL A 122 26.89 27.11 16.30
N GLU A 123 27.28 28.02 15.41
CA GLU A 123 27.51 29.42 15.77
C GLU A 123 26.25 30.11 16.28
N LEU A 124 25.10 29.90 15.61
CA LEU A 124 23.80 30.43 16.06
C LEU A 124 23.43 29.91 17.45
N LYS A 125 23.61 28.60 17.69
CA LYS A 125 23.35 28.00 18.99
C LYS A 125 24.25 28.60 20.08
N ASN A 126 25.54 28.73 19.81
CA ASN A 126 26.49 29.34 20.75
C ASN A 126 26.14 30.81 21.05
N LEU A 127 25.66 31.56 20.05
CA LEU A 127 25.19 32.93 20.25
C LEU A 127 23.92 32.99 21.12
N GLN A 128 22.96 32.12 20.86
CA GLN A 128 21.74 31.99 21.68
C GLN A 128 22.07 31.67 23.13
N GLU A 129 22.90 30.66 23.38
CA GLU A 129 23.34 30.29 24.73
C GLU A 129 24.04 31.47 25.44
N ARG A 130 24.82 32.27 24.70
CA ARG A 130 25.47 33.47 25.23
C ARG A 130 24.48 34.60 25.53
N GLU A 131 23.42 34.76 24.74
CA GLU A 131 22.37 35.75 24.99
C GLU A 131 21.50 35.34 26.18
N GLU A 132 21.05 34.10 26.21
CA GLU A 132 20.31 33.50 27.32
C GLU A 132 21.09 33.62 28.63
N GLY A 133 22.39 33.27 28.63
CA GLY A 133 23.24 33.42 29.82
C GLY A 133 23.35 34.87 30.32
N ARG A 134 23.34 35.87 29.43
CA ARG A 134 23.31 37.30 29.82
C ARG A 134 21.93 37.70 30.34
N GLU A 135 20.86 37.25 29.71
CA GLU A 135 19.49 37.55 30.13
C GLU A 135 19.14 36.92 31.47
N GLU A 136 19.52 35.67 31.69
CA GLU A 136 19.37 34.96 32.96
C GLU A 136 20.14 35.67 34.07
N SER A 137 21.39 36.07 33.80
CA SER A 137 22.19 36.86 34.74
C SER A 137 21.50 38.18 35.10
N ARG A 138 20.95 38.90 34.11
CA ARG A 138 20.21 40.16 34.33
C ARG A 138 18.91 39.93 35.10
N ARG A 139 18.19 38.86 34.78
CA ARG A 139 16.93 38.48 35.43
C ARG A 139 17.16 38.10 36.88
N PHE A 140 18.18 37.31 37.16
CA PHE A 140 18.56 36.93 38.52
C PHE A 140 18.99 38.16 39.33
N GLY A 141 19.81 39.04 38.75
CA GLY A 141 20.19 40.32 39.37
C GLY A 141 18.99 41.20 39.71
N MET A 142 18.07 41.38 38.77
CA MET A 142 16.87 42.21 38.96
C MET A 142 15.89 41.58 39.97
N HIS A 143 15.73 40.26 39.96
CA HIS A 143 14.91 39.55 40.94
C HIS A 143 15.45 39.68 42.36
N LYS A 144 16.77 39.55 42.52
CA LYS A 144 17.44 39.74 43.81
C LYS A 144 17.24 41.17 44.32
N TRP A 145 17.47 42.16 43.47
CA TRP A 145 17.31 43.58 43.80
C TRP A 145 15.86 43.94 44.19
N PHE A 146 14.87 43.44 43.44
CA PHE A 146 13.45 43.70 43.76
C PHE A 146 13.02 43.03 45.07
N LYS A 147 13.49 41.81 45.33
CA LYS A 147 13.20 41.11 46.59
C LYS A 147 13.82 41.80 47.80
N SER A 148 15.09 42.19 47.72
CA SER A 148 15.76 42.88 48.83
C SER A 148 15.15 44.25 49.07
N GLY A 149 14.96 45.05 48.01
CA GLY A 149 14.38 46.39 48.14
C GLY A 149 12.93 46.39 48.62
N ARG A 150 12.13 45.38 48.24
CA ARG A 150 10.76 45.24 48.75
C ARG A 150 10.74 44.80 50.20
N ALA A 151 11.55 43.83 50.61
CA ALA A 151 11.60 43.40 52.00
C ALA A 151 12.06 44.54 52.91
N GLU A 152 13.18 45.19 52.58
CA GLU A 152 13.71 46.29 53.38
C GLU A 152 12.76 47.49 53.42
N GLY A 153 12.17 47.89 52.28
CA GLY A 153 11.30 49.07 52.25
C GLY A 153 9.89 48.83 52.79
N PHE A 154 9.29 47.67 52.54
CA PHE A 154 7.95 47.36 53.01
C PHE A 154 7.93 46.98 54.48
N ASP A 155 8.86 46.13 54.92
CA ASP A 155 8.86 45.65 56.30
C ASP A 155 9.23 46.79 57.26
N ALA A 156 10.23 47.63 56.92
CA ALA A 156 10.58 48.78 57.75
C ALA A 156 9.47 49.85 57.78
N GLY A 157 8.94 50.23 56.61
CA GLY A 157 7.91 51.27 56.53
C GLY A 157 6.57 50.83 57.13
N HIS A 158 6.23 49.54 57.05
CA HIS A 158 5.00 49.03 57.66
C HIS A 158 5.12 48.91 59.17
N LEU A 159 6.28 48.51 59.70
CA LEU A 159 6.50 48.39 61.14
C LEU A 159 6.42 49.77 61.81
N GLU A 160 7.21 50.75 61.32
CA GLU A 160 7.21 52.11 61.87
C GLU A 160 5.84 52.77 61.75
N GLY A 161 5.24 52.77 60.55
CA GLY A 161 3.96 53.46 60.34
C GLY A 161 2.76 52.84 61.06
N PHE A 162 2.80 51.54 61.36
CA PHE A 162 1.70 50.85 62.07
C PHE A 162 1.84 50.94 63.59
N GLU A 163 3.06 50.85 64.13
CA GLU A 163 3.28 51.00 65.57
C GLU A 163 2.99 52.43 66.03
N GLU A 164 3.54 53.43 65.33
CA GLU A 164 3.41 54.83 65.70
C GLU A 164 1.96 55.31 65.59
N GLY A 165 1.28 55.01 64.47
CA GLY A 165 -0.12 55.39 64.27
C GLY A 165 -1.12 54.70 65.21
N ARG A 166 -0.76 53.54 65.78
CA ARG A 166 -1.61 52.83 66.74
C ARG A 166 -1.41 53.34 68.16
N GLU A 167 -0.18 53.66 68.57
CA GLU A 167 0.08 54.23 69.89
C GLU A 167 -0.58 55.61 70.02
N GLU A 168 -0.33 56.52 69.06
CA GLU A 168 -0.89 57.87 69.08
C GLU A 168 -2.43 57.85 69.08
N GLY A 169 -3.04 57.07 68.18
CA GLY A 169 -4.50 57.01 68.05
C GLY A 169 -5.21 56.38 69.25
N PHE A 170 -4.54 55.49 69.99
CA PHE A 170 -5.11 54.86 71.18
C PHE A 170 -5.01 55.77 72.41
N GLU A 171 -3.90 56.49 72.54
CA GLU A 171 -3.63 57.36 73.69
C GLU A 171 -4.53 58.60 73.66
N GLU A 172 -4.65 59.25 72.50
CA GLU A 172 -5.46 60.45 72.30
C GLU A 172 -6.97 60.15 72.45
N GLY A 173 -7.43 59.01 71.91
CA GLY A 173 -8.83 58.59 72.03
C GLY A 173 -9.26 58.27 73.47
N ARG A 174 -8.34 57.78 74.31
CA ARG A 174 -8.62 57.47 75.71
C ARG A 174 -8.68 58.71 76.58
N GLU A 175 -7.79 59.68 76.34
CA GLU A 175 -7.73 60.91 77.12
C GLU A 175 -8.97 61.78 76.91
N VAL A 176 -9.36 62.01 75.64
CA VAL A 176 -10.54 62.83 75.31
C VAL A 176 -11.84 62.18 75.78
N GLY A 177 -11.99 60.86 75.58
CA GLY A 177 -13.20 60.13 75.99
C GLY A 177 -13.42 60.10 77.51
N PHE A 178 -12.35 60.05 78.30
CA PHE A 178 -12.45 60.06 79.76
C PHE A 178 -12.82 61.44 80.32
N ASP A 179 -12.22 62.49 79.77
CA ASP A 179 -12.42 63.87 80.22
C ASP A 179 -13.82 64.42 79.90
N GLU A 180 -14.36 64.09 78.73
CA GLU A 180 -15.72 64.48 78.35
C GLU A 180 -16.78 63.73 79.18
N GLY A 181 -16.59 62.43 79.40
CA GLY A 181 -17.49 61.61 80.22
C GLY A 181 -17.59 62.09 81.67
N LEU A 182 -16.46 62.49 82.27
CA LEU A 182 -16.42 62.96 83.66
C LEU A 182 -17.09 64.33 83.82
N LYS A 183 -16.91 65.25 82.86
CA LYS A 183 -17.52 66.59 82.87
C LYS A 183 -19.03 66.54 82.68
N ALA A 184 -19.53 65.66 81.82
CA ALA A 184 -20.95 65.47 81.60
C ALA A 184 -21.64 64.91 82.85
N GLY A 185 -21.12 63.81 83.43
CA GLY A 185 -21.74 63.17 84.59
C GLY A 185 -21.80 64.06 85.85
N ARG A 186 -20.83 64.97 86.02
CA ARG A 186 -20.81 65.88 87.17
C ARG A 186 -21.82 67.03 87.05
N LYS A 187 -22.12 67.48 85.84
CA LYS A 187 -23.14 68.52 85.60
C LYS A 187 -24.55 67.98 85.77
N GLU A 188 -24.79 66.78 85.27
CA GLU A 188 -26.11 66.12 85.35
C GLU A 188 -26.47 65.81 86.81
N GLY A 189 -25.54 65.22 87.58
CA GLY A 189 -25.78 64.93 89.00
C GLY A 189 -25.95 66.16 89.91
N PHE A 190 -25.41 67.33 89.52
CA PHE A 190 -25.62 68.58 90.27
C PHE A 190 -26.99 69.21 89.99
N ASN A 191 -27.44 69.19 88.73
CA ASN A 191 -28.73 69.73 88.36
C ASN A 191 -29.89 68.90 88.93
N ASP A 192 -29.79 67.57 88.87
CA ASP A 192 -30.83 66.68 89.42
C ASP A 192 -30.95 66.83 90.95
N GLY A 193 -29.83 66.98 91.66
CA GLY A 193 -29.82 67.21 93.11
C GLY A 193 -30.38 68.57 93.51
N TRP A 194 -30.20 69.60 92.68
CA TRP A 194 -30.74 70.94 92.91
C TRP A 194 -32.25 71.00 92.68
N GLU A 195 -32.75 70.34 91.63
CA GLU A 195 -34.19 70.29 91.34
C GLU A 195 -34.98 69.50 92.38
N GLN A 196 -34.41 68.42 92.92
CA GLN A 196 -35.04 67.68 94.02
C GLN A 196 -35.15 68.50 95.31
N GLY A 197 -34.11 69.28 95.67
CA GLY A 197 -34.14 70.13 96.87
C GLY A 197 -35.24 71.22 96.82
N LEU A 198 -35.52 71.76 95.63
CA LEU A 198 -36.55 72.78 95.45
C LEU A 198 -37.98 72.18 95.47
N GLN A 199 -38.14 70.94 95.01
CA GLN A 199 -39.43 70.24 95.07
C GLN A 199 -39.80 69.87 96.51
N ASP A 200 -38.84 69.43 97.32
CA ASP A 200 -39.07 69.08 98.73
C ASP A 200 -39.47 70.29 99.58
N GLU A 201 -38.87 71.47 99.35
CA GLU A 201 -39.27 72.72 100.02
C GLU A 201 -40.70 73.15 99.64
N ARG A 202 -41.09 72.94 98.38
CA ARG A 202 -42.44 73.26 97.89
C ARG A 202 -43.49 72.31 98.45
N GLU A 203 -43.18 71.02 98.60
CA GLU A 203 -44.04 70.05 99.28
C GLU A 203 -44.20 70.37 100.77
N HIS A 204 -43.13 70.80 101.45
CA HIS A 204 -43.20 71.17 102.87
C HIS A 204 -44.06 72.43 103.09
N ALA A 205 -44.04 73.39 102.17
CA ALA A 205 -44.91 74.57 102.20
C ALA A 205 -46.40 74.23 101.95
N LEU A 206 -46.68 73.29 101.05
CA LEU A 206 -48.04 72.80 100.79
C LEU A 206 -48.61 72.00 101.97
N LYS A 207 -47.80 71.16 102.62
CA LYS A 207 -48.17 70.42 103.85
C LYS A 207 -48.43 71.34 105.05
N ALA A 208 -47.82 72.53 105.09
CA ALA A 208 -48.11 73.55 106.11
C ALA A 208 -49.41 74.32 105.85
N PHE A 209 -49.82 74.46 104.58
CA PHE A 209 -51.08 75.10 104.18
C PHE A 209 -52.29 74.16 104.33
N ASP A 210 -52.13 72.87 104.04
CA ASP A 210 -53.18 71.86 104.24
C ASP A 210 -53.53 71.63 105.72
N LYS A 211 -52.59 71.85 106.64
CA LYS A 211 -52.84 71.76 108.09
C LYS A 211 -53.70 72.92 108.65
N PHE A 212 -53.95 73.96 107.85
CA PHE A 212 -54.85 75.07 108.18
C PHE A 212 -56.25 74.90 107.59
N LEU A 213 -56.40 74.16 106.48
CA LEU A 213 -57.67 74.02 105.75
C LEU A 213 -58.46 72.73 106.08
N VAL A 214 -57.91 71.81 106.88
CA VAL A 214 -58.60 70.58 107.33
C VAL A 214 -59.40 70.78 108.64
N ALA A 215 -59.59 72.04 109.09
CA ALA A 215 -60.47 72.38 110.22
C ALA A 215 -61.94 72.60 109.82
N GLU A 216 -62.29 72.57 108.53
CA GLU A 216 -63.67 72.74 108.06
C GLU A 216 -63.91 71.87 106.81
N PHE A 217 -64.81 70.90 106.97
CA PHE A 217 -65.40 70.01 105.95
C PHE A 217 -64.68 68.70 105.58
N ASN A 218 -65.31 67.62 106.06
CA ASN A 218 -65.20 66.24 105.61
C ASN A 218 -65.73 66.09 104.17
N GLU A 219 -65.11 65.20 103.38
CA GLU A 219 -65.76 64.09 102.65
C GLU A 219 -64.72 63.28 101.84
N GLU A 220 -64.69 61.96 102.06
CA GLU A 220 -64.07 60.90 101.23
C GLU A 220 -64.86 60.67 99.90
N PRO A 221 -64.59 59.72 98.96
CA PRO A 221 -63.61 58.59 98.91
C PRO A 221 -63.02 58.23 97.49
N HIS A 222 -62.24 57.12 97.41
CA HIS A 222 -62.14 56.11 96.31
C HIS A 222 -61.46 56.51 94.96
N ALA A 223 -60.74 55.68 94.19
CA ALA A 223 -60.25 54.30 94.23
C ALA A 223 -59.32 54.06 93.01
N ARG A 224 -58.45 53.03 93.07
CA ARG A 224 -58.11 51.98 92.04
C ARG A 224 -57.94 52.41 90.55
N SER A 225 -57.06 51.88 89.69
CA SER A 225 -56.18 50.71 89.62
C SER A 225 -55.70 50.59 88.16
N LEU A 226 -54.57 49.89 87.92
CA LEU A 226 -54.32 48.97 86.78
C LEU A 226 -54.32 49.56 85.35
N SER A 227 -53.17 49.62 84.67
CA SER A 227 -52.49 48.54 83.92
C SER A 227 -52.88 48.48 82.43
N LEU A 228 -51.93 47.98 81.63
CA LEU A 228 -52.11 47.35 80.30
C LEU A 228 -52.31 48.35 79.12
N VAL A 229 -51.77 48.18 77.90
CA VAL A 229 -50.88 47.16 77.31
C VAL A 229 -50.57 47.50 75.84
N ASN A 230 -49.60 46.79 75.25
CA ASN A 230 -49.51 46.37 73.83
C ASN A 230 -49.10 47.42 72.76
N TYR A 231 -48.42 47.10 71.64
CA TYR A 231 -48.12 45.82 70.96
C TYR A 231 -47.09 46.02 69.81
N ILE A 232 -46.22 45.00 69.58
CA ILE A 232 -45.95 44.24 68.31
C ILE A 232 -45.26 44.94 67.10
N SER A 233 -44.43 44.33 66.22
CA SER A 233 -43.98 42.94 65.88
C SER A 233 -42.47 42.95 65.46
N PHE A 234 -41.61 41.92 65.64
CA PHE A 234 -41.42 40.62 64.93
C PHE A 234 -41.24 40.74 63.39
N SER A 235 -40.33 40.06 62.67
CA SER A 235 -39.62 38.74 62.73
C SER A 235 -38.34 38.74 61.84
N LEU A 236 -37.16 38.19 62.15
CA LEU A 236 -36.62 36.80 62.27
C LEU A 236 -36.33 35.97 60.98
N SER A 237 -35.07 35.49 60.86
CA SER A 237 -34.57 34.10 60.62
C SER A 237 -33.48 33.97 59.51
N ILE A 238 -32.16 33.80 59.78
CA ILE A 238 -31.34 32.58 60.09
C ILE A 238 -31.16 31.56 58.92
N CYS A 239 -29.94 31.38 58.34
CA CYS A 239 -28.97 30.27 58.59
C CYS A 239 -27.83 30.11 57.54
N PHE A 240 -26.68 29.57 57.99
CA PHE A 240 -25.35 29.23 57.38
C PHE A 240 -25.35 27.96 56.45
N PRO A 241 -24.22 27.40 55.87
CA PRO A 241 -22.76 27.69 55.96
C PRO A 241 -21.86 27.58 54.67
N CYS A 242 -20.62 28.10 54.80
CA CYS A 242 -19.25 27.74 54.31
C CYS A 242 -18.92 27.00 52.97
N ILE A 243 -17.78 27.45 52.36
CA ILE A 243 -16.63 26.73 51.73
C ILE A 243 -16.17 27.29 50.36
N ALA A 244 -15.03 27.98 50.40
CA ALA A 244 -13.80 27.89 49.58
C ALA A 244 -13.73 28.23 48.06
N ILE A 245 -12.75 29.11 47.77
CA ILE A 245 -11.78 29.12 46.65
C ILE A 245 -12.30 29.49 45.23
N MET A 246 -11.91 30.67 44.74
CA MET A 246 -11.02 30.83 43.57
C MET A 246 -10.84 32.32 43.21
N ALA A 247 -9.61 32.60 42.77
CA ALA A 247 -9.08 33.89 42.37
C ALA A 247 -9.84 34.56 41.21
N SER A 248 -9.86 35.90 41.22
CA SER A 248 -10.00 36.68 39.98
C SER A 248 -8.98 37.83 39.99
N SER A 249 -7.86 37.60 39.30
CA SER A 249 -6.92 38.64 38.91
C SER A 249 -7.40 39.25 37.59
N GLN A 250 -7.87 40.50 37.64
CA GLN A 250 -8.04 41.30 36.42
C GLN A 250 -6.65 41.68 35.91
N SER A 251 -6.21 41.02 34.83
CA SER A 251 -4.97 41.38 34.12
C SER A 251 -5.29 42.30 32.95
N LEU A 252 -4.53 43.40 32.91
CA LEU A 252 -4.48 44.41 31.87
C LEU A 252 -4.12 43.79 30.51
N ARG A 253 -4.95 44.06 29.50
CA ARG A 253 -4.69 43.81 28.07
C ARG A 253 -3.32 44.36 27.65
N ARG A 254 -2.35 43.48 27.38
CA ARG A 254 -1.11 43.82 26.65
C ARG A 254 -1.34 43.61 25.14
N LYS A 255 -0.96 44.60 24.34
CA LYS A 255 -0.94 44.56 22.86
C LYS A 255 0.13 43.57 22.39
N GLY A 256 -0.23 42.63 21.51
CA GLY A 256 0.70 41.72 20.84
C GLY A 256 1.54 42.41 19.76
N PRO A 257 2.61 41.75 19.26
CA PRO A 257 3.53 42.32 18.28
C PRO A 257 2.86 42.45 16.89
N LYS A 258 3.29 43.47 16.15
CA LYS A 258 2.74 43.88 14.85
C LYS A 258 3.12 42.87 13.75
N ASN A 259 2.14 42.45 12.95
CA ASN A 259 2.34 41.64 11.74
C ASN A 259 3.16 42.43 10.71
N LEU A 260 4.25 41.82 10.20
CA LEU A 260 4.99 42.31 9.03
C LEU A 260 4.18 42.01 7.76
N PRO A 261 4.28 42.84 6.70
CA PRO A 261 3.53 42.60 5.47
C PRO A 261 4.02 41.32 4.78
N SER A 262 3.13 40.33 4.62
CA SER A 262 3.41 39.17 3.78
C SER A 262 3.12 39.49 2.32
N LEU A 263 4.03 39.10 1.43
CA LEU A 263 3.78 39.12 0.00
C LEU A 263 2.74 38.05 -0.34
N PRO A 264 1.83 38.29 -1.30
CA PRO A 264 0.87 37.28 -1.74
C PRO A 264 1.61 36.11 -2.40
N LEU A 265 1.10 34.90 -2.19
CA LEU A 265 1.61 33.63 -2.75
C LEU A 265 1.71 33.62 -4.29
N SER A 266 1.12 34.61 -4.97
CA SER A 266 1.24 34.86 -6.40
C SER A 266 2.62 35.39 -6.85
N ALA A 267 3.48 35.82 -5.93
CA ALA A 267 4.87 36.19 -6.22
C ALA A 267 5.82 34.98 -6.30
N PHE A 268 5.34 33.78 -5.92
CA PHE A 268 6.11 32.54 -5.90
C PHE A 268 5.56 31.46 -6.83
N THR A 269 4.57 31.80 -7.67
CA THR A 269 4.07 30.90 -8.72
C THR A 269 4.82 31.22 -10.02
N PRO A 270 5.65 30.31 -10.56
CA PRO A 270 6.29 30.55 -11.85
C PRO A 270 5.24 30.57 -12.97
N PRO A 271 5.42 31.42 -14.01
CA PRO A 271 4.49 31.48 -15.13
C PRO A 271 4.50 30.15 -15.89
N ASN A 272 3.32 29.79 -16.39
CA ASN A 272 3.04 28.53 -17.08
C ASN A 272 3.59 28.53 -18.52
N THR A 273 4.91 28.73 -18.65
CA THR A 273 5.63 28.65 -19.92
C THR A 273 6.60 27.48 -19.90
N GLY A 274 6.06 26.30 -20.24
CA GLY A 274 6.53 25.41 -21.32
C GLY A 274 8.00 24.97 -21.45
N THR A 275 8.95 25.41 -20.62
CA THR A 275 10.34 24.96 -20.65
C THR A 275 10.93 25.09 -19.25
N SER A 276 10.67 24.12 -18.37
CA SER A 276 11.55 23.89 -17.23
C SER A 276 12.23 22.54 -17.39
N GLU A 277 13.55 22.61 -17.51
CA GLU A 277 14.50 21.51 -17.32
C GLU A 277 14.51 21.07 -15.84
N ARG A 278 13.34 20.68 -15.34
CA ARG A 278 13.20 19.88 -14.14
C ARG A 278 12.79 18.50 -14.63
N PHE A 279 13.67 17.52 -14.47
CA PHE A 279 13.25 16.13 -14.44
C PHE A 279 12.02 16.06 -13.52
N PRO A 280 10.89 15.50 -13.99
CA PRO A 280 9.74 15.32 -13.12
C PRO A 280 10.24 14.50 -11.94
N LEU A 281 10.18 15.09 -10.74
CA LEU A 281 10.41 14.32 -9.52
C LEU A 281 9.42 13.15 -9.58
N PRO A 282 9.85 11.92 -9.25
CA PRO A 282 8.92 10.81 -9.17
C PRO A 282 7.76 11.24 -8.26
N PRO A 283 6.51 10.97 -8.66
CA PRO A 283 5.35 11.34 -7.86
C PRO A 283 5.55 10.84 -6.43
N THR A 284 5.28 11.70 -5.45
CA THR A 284 5.38 11.33 -4.05
C THR A 284 4.48 10.10 -3.82
N PRO A 285 4.93 9.03 -3.13
CA PRO A 285 4.21 7.76 -3.08
C PRO A 285 2.78 7.84 -2.50
N GLY A 286 2.45 8.95 -1.83
CA GLY A 286 1.08 9.27 -1.39
C GLY A 286 0.18 9.95 -2.44
N ALA A 287 0.62 10.10 -3.69
CA ALA A 287 -0.13 10.80 -4.75
C ALA A 287 -0.72 9.86 -5.81
N ILE A 288 -0.29 8.59 -5.87
CA ILE A 288 -0.75 7.63 -6.87
C ILE A 288 -1.76 6.68 -6.22
N PHE A 289 -2.98 6.70 -6.73
CA PHE A 289 -4.07 5.82 -6.30
C PHE A 289 -4.76 5.29 -7.54
N PRO A 290 -5.12 3.99 -7.57
CA PRO A 290 -5.96 3.48 -8.63
C PRO A 290 -7.32 4.17 -8.62
N ASP A 291 -7.86 4.37 -9.82
CA ASP A 291 -9.20 4.93 -10.03
C ASP A 291 -10.27 3.93 -9.58
N ILE A 292 -10.07 2.67 -9.96
CA ILE A 292 -10.96 1.55 -9.72
C ILE A 292 -10.13 0.36 -9.22
N ILE A 293 -10.72 -0.47 -8.35
CA ILE A 293 -10.08 -1.66 -7.83
C ILE A 293 -10.96 -2.87 -8.10
N ILE A 294 -10.35 -3.94 -8.60
CA ILE A 294 -10.98 -5.25 -8.74
C ILE A 294 -10.16 -6.25 -7.95
N ASP A 295 -10.80 -6.83 -6.95
CA ASP A 295 -10.16 -7.80 -6.08
C ASP A 295 -10.32 -9.20 -6.63
N SER A 296 -9.22 -9.83 -7.06
CA SER A 296 -9.26 -11.14 -7.71
C SER A 296 -9.25 -12.33 -6.74
N ASN A 297 -9.10 -12.10 -5.44
CA ASN A 297 -9.07 -13.19 -4.46
C ASN A 297 -9.70 -12.78 -3.13
N VAL A 298 -11.02 -13.00 -2.99
CA VAL A 298 -11.73 -12.80 -1.73
C VAL A 298 -12.30 -14.11 -1.21
N ALA A 299 -11.94 -14.50 0.00
CA ALA A 299 -12.47 -15.72 0.62
C ALA A 299 -14.00 -15.66 0.75
N ALA A 300 -14.69 -16.64 0.16
CA ALA A 300 -16.14 -16.64 0.07
C ALA A 300 -16.80 -16.83 1.45
N THR A 301 -17.27 -15.76 2.06
CA THR A 301 -18.12 -15.76 3.26
C THR A 301 -19.58 -15.47 2.88
N ALA A 302 -20.53 -15.98 3.67
CA ALA A 302 -21.96 -15.93 3.33
C ALA A 302 -22.50 -14.51 3.09
N ASP A 303 -22.01 -13.52 3.85
CA ASP A 303 -22.57 -12.15 3.84
C ASP A 303 -21.58 -11.07 3.38
N LEU A 304 -20.34 -11.41 3.01
CA LEU A 304 -19.25 -10.46 2.69
C LEU A 304 -19.06 -9.33 3.73
N SER A 305 -19.62 -9.48 4.93
CA SER A 305 -19.69 -8.43 5.96
C SER A 305 -18.33 -8.06 6.50
N LYS A 306 -17.46 -9.05 6.69
CA LYS A 306 -16.05 -8.87 7.06
C LYS A 306 -15.28 -8.12 5.96
N TYR A 307 -15.46 -8.52 4.70
CA TYR A 307 -14.83 -7.82 3.59
C TYR A 307 -15.28 -6.36 3.54
N LYS A 308 -16.58 -6.10 3.74
CA LYS A 308 -17.14 -4.75 3.80
C LYS A 308 -16.59 -3.94 4.97
N SER A 309 -16.46 -4.50 6.18
CA SER A 309 -15.89 -3.76 7.32
C SER A 309 -14.43 -3.38 7.10
N ASP A 310 -13.66 -4.30 6.51
CA ASP A 310 -12.24 -4.12 6.30
C ASP A 310 -11.98 -3.17 5.11
N ALA A 311 -12.79 -3.26 4.05
CA ALA A 311 -12.71 -2.40 2.87
C ALA A 311 -13.30 -0.99 3.11
N ALA A 312 -14.35 -0.85 3.93
CA ALA A 312 -15.01 0.44 4.17
C ALA A 312 -14.09 1.51 4.78
N GLN A 313 -12.98 1.11 5.39
CA GLN A 313 -12.04 2.07 5.99
C GLN A 313 -11.31 2.93 4.95
N LEU A 314 -11.02 2.38 3.77
CA LEU A 314 -10.13 3.02 2.78
C LEU A 314 -10.54 2.85 1.31
N LEU A 315 -11.28 1.80 1.02
CA LEU A 315 -11.63 1.36 -0.34
C LEU A 315 -13.09 1.65 -0.70
N GLU A 316 -13.83 2.34 0.19
CA GLU A 316 -15.23 2.67 0.00
C GLU A 316 -15.44 3.47 -1.31
N GLY A 317 -16.29 2.95 -2.19
CA GLY A 317 -16.61 3.56 -3.48
C GLY A 317 -15.61 3.33 -4.61
N LYS A 318 -14.46 2.68 -4.37
CA LYS A 318 -13.44 2.37 -5.41
C LYS A 318 -13.48 0.94 -5.93
N VAL A 319 -14.05 0.01 -5.17
CA VAL A 319 -14.12 -1.41 -5.56
C VAL A 319 -15.22 -1.60 -6.61
N ALA A 320 -14.83 -1.88 -7.85
CA ALA A 320 -15.78 -2.12 -8.95
C ALA A 320 -16.05 -3.60 -9.21
N GLY A 321 -15.39 -4.52 -8.50
CA GLY A 321 -15.77 -5.92 -8.52
C GLY A 321 -14.88 -6.84 -7.71
N VAL A 322 -15.42 -8.01 -7.39
CA VAL A 322 -14.77 -9.01 -6.54
C VAL A 322 -14.87 -10.40 -7.16
N VAL A 323 -13.81 -11.20 -7.05
CA VAL A 323 -13.77 -12.62 -7.41
C VAL A 323 -13.76 -13.44 -6.13
N LEU A 324 -14.77 -14.29 -5.95
CA LEU A 324 -14.95 -15.07 -4.72
C LEU A 324 -14.25 -16.42 -4.82
N ASN A 325 -13.37 -16.70 -3.86
CA ASN A 325 -12.66 -17.96 -3.75
C ASN A 325 -13.42 -18.94 -2.84
N LEU A 326 -13.85 -20.08 -3.39
CA LEU A 326 -14.56 -21.14 -2.68
C LEU A 326 -13.63 -22.29 -2.22
N GLN A 327 -12.32 -22.16 -2.39
CA GLN A 327 -11.34 -23.12 -1.84
C GLN A 327 -11.50 -23.24 -0.31
N GLY A 328 -11.39 -24.46 0.20
CA GLY A 328 -11.54 -24.78 1.63
C GLY A 328 -12.96 -25.09 2.09
N LYS A 329 -13.98 -24.96 1.21
CA LYS A 329 -15.34 -25.44 1.48
C LYS A 329 -15.54 -26.88 0.99
N ALA A 330 -16.43 -27.62 1.66
CA ALA A 330 -16.83 -28.95 1.20
C ALA A 330 -17.55 -28.87 -0.15
N PRO A 331 -17.39 -29.86 -1.05
CA PRO A 331 -17.96 -29.81 -2.40
C PRO A 331 -19.48 -29.63 -2.40
N GLU A 332 -20.19 -30.24 -1.45
CA GLU A 332 -21.64 -30.08 -1.30
C GLU A 332 -22.06 -28.64 -0.99
N ASP A 333 -21.24 -27.92 -0.23
CA ASP A 333 -21.51 -26.54 0.16
C ASP A 333 -21.16 -25.57 -0.97
N VAL A 334 -20.19 -25.93 -1.82
CA VAL A 334 -19.86 -25.22 -3.05
C VAL A 334 -21.04 -25.25 -4.02
N ASP A 335 -21.62 -26.43 -4.26
CA ASP A 335 -22.77 -26.56 -5.16
C ASP A 335 -24.00 -25.82 -4.63
N LYS A 336 -24.27 -25.91 -3.32
CA LYS A 336 -25.34 -25.13 -2.67
C LYS A 336 -25.10 -23.62 -2.80
N PHE A 337 -23.85 -23.18 -2.64
CA PHE A 337 -23.48 -21.78 -2.76
C PHE A 337 -23.72 -21.28 -4.20
N ILE A 338 -23.30 -22.04 -5.21
CA ILE A 338 -23.49 -21.69 -6.62
C ILE A 338 -24.99 -21.63 -6.98
N GLN A 339 -25.78 -22.62 -6.56
CA GLN A 339 -27.22 -22.67 -6.83
C GLN A 339 -28.01 -21.58 -6.08
N GLY A 340 -27.58 -21.24 -4.87
CA GLY A 340 -28.19 -20.20 -4.04
C GLY A 340 -27.74 -18.78 -4.39
N TYR A 341 -26.67 -18.62 -5.18
CA TYR A 341 -26.14 -17.32 -5.55
C TYR A 341 -26.93 -16.72 -6.71
N ASP A 342 -27.66 -15.65 -6.41
CA ASP A 342 -28.42 -14.87 -7.39
C ASP A 342 -27.75 -13.51 -7.60
N ARG A 343 -27.33 -13.23 -8.84
CA ARG A 343 -26.71 -11.97 -9.25
C ARG A 343 -27.62 -10.76 -9.04
N SER A 344 -28.94 -10.97 -8.94
CA SER A 344 -29.90 -9.90 -8.62
C SER A 344 -29.94 -9.52 -7.13
N ARG A 345 -29.47 -10.42 -6.24
CA ARG A 345 -29.37 -10.21 -4.79
C ARG A 345 -27.97 -9.82 -4.33
N SER A 346 -26.98 -9.79 -5.23
CA SER A 346 -25.63 -9.34 -4.88
C SER A 346 -25.65 -7.88 -4.41
N ASN A 347 -24.91 -7.59 -3.35
CA ASN A 347 -24.83 -6.25 -2.76
C ASN A 347 -24.43 -5.23 -3.85
N PRO A 348 -25.18 -4.12 -4.05
CA PRO A 348 -24.84 -3.12 -5.06
C PRO A 348 -23.47 -2.48 -4.85
N ASP A 349 -22.96 -2.51 -3.62
CA ASP A 349 -21.66 -1.95 -3.25
C ASP A 349 -20.47 -2.75 -3.82
N PHE A 350 -20.60 -4.08 -4.04
CA PHE A 350 -19.51 -4.95 -4.49
C PHE A 350 -20.03 -6.02 -5.48
N PRO A 351 -20.02 -5.75 -6.80
CA PRO A 351 -20.48 -6.72 -7.78
C PRO A 351 -19.50 -7.89 -7.88
N VAL A 352 -20.00 -9.13 -7.89
CA VAL A 352 -19.15 -10.31 -8.06
C VAL A 352 -18.92 -10.56 -9.56
N LEU A 353 -17.65 -10.60 -9.95
CA LEU A 353 -17.22 -10.80 -11.34
C LEU A 353 -17.18 -12.27 -11.73
N SER A 354 -16.61 -13.11 -10.85
CA SER A 354 -16.46 -14.54 -11.07
C SER A 354 -16.41 -15.31 -9.75
N LEU A 355 -16.80 -16.58 -9.79
CA LEU A 355 -16.63 -17.54 -8.68
C LEU A 355 -15.50 -18.51 -9.00
N LEU A 356 -14.56 -18.72 -8.07
CA LEU A 356 -13.49 -19.72 -8.19
C LEU A 356 -13.94 -21.01 -7.52
N VAL A 357 -14.16 -22.05 -8.34
CA VAL A 357 -14.66 -23.35 -7.92
C VAL A 357 -13.50 -24.35 -7.80
N PRO A 358 -13.30 -25.00 -6.64
CA PRO A 358 -12.20 -25.92 -6.44
C PRO A 358 -12.37 -27.21 -7.26
N PHE A 359 -11.31 -27.68 -7.89
CA PHE A 359 -11.19 -29.03 -8.47
C PHE A 359 -9.88 -29.69 -8.02
N SER A 360 -9.78 -31.02 -8.17
CA SER A 360 -8.61 -31.80 -7.75
C SER A 360 -7.74 -32.20 -8.95
N LEU A 361 -6.42 -32.02 -8.83
CA LEU A 361 -5.44 -32.52 -9.81
C LEU A 361 -5.16 -34.03 -9.68
N ASP A 362 -5.39 -34.60 -8.51
CA ASP A 362 -5.08 -36.02 -8.22
C ASP A 362 -6.27 -36.96 -8.44
N GLY A 363 -7.44 -36.40 -8.78
CA GLY A 363 -8.68 -37.15 -9.00
C GLY A 363 -8.79 -37.78 -10.40
N PRO A 364 -9.83 -38.60 -10.64
CA PRO A 364 -10.15 -39.07 -11.98
C PRO A 364 -10.59 -37.89 -12.88
N VAL A 365 -10.19 -37.92 -14.15
CA VAL A 365 -10.57 -36.89 -15.14
C VAL A 365 -12.09 -36.88 -15.30
N PRO A 366 -12.77 -35.73 -15.07
CA PRO A 366 -14.20 -35.64 -15.25
C PRO A 366 -14.59 -35.88 -16.71
N THR A 367 -15.55 -36.76 -16.95
CA THR A 367 -16.01 -37.12 -18.31
C THR A 367 -16.94 -36.06 -18.92
N GLU A 368 -17.67 -35.33 -18.10
CA GLU A 368 -18.59 -34.26 -18.51
C GLU A 368 -18.34 -32.98 -17.70
N PRO A 369 -18.40 -31.79 -18.31
CA PRO A 369 -18.28 -30.52 -17.60
C PRO A 369 -19.48 -30.29 -16.68
N PRO A 370 -19.26 -29.92 -15.40
CA PRO A 370 -20.33 -29.50 -14.50
C PRO A 370 -21.20 -28.39 -15.10
N SER A 371 -22.51 -28.41 -14.79
CA SER A 371 -23.49 -27.46 -15.32
C SER A 371 -23.15 -25.99 -15.05
N HIS A 372 -22.42 -25.71 -13.97
CA HIS A 372 -21.99 -24.35 -13.61
C HIS A 372 -20.89 -23.78 -14.51
N LEU A 373 -20.15 -24.62 -15.26
CA LEU A 373 -19.13 -24.17 -16.24
C LEU A 373 -19.72 -23.78 -17.60
N SER A 374 -21.03 -23.97 -17.80
CA SER A 374 -21.70 -23.59 -19.05
C SER A 374 -21.89 -22.08 -19.16
N ASP A 375 -21.83 -21.53 -20.38
CA ASP A 375 -22.08 -20.10 -20.66
C ASP A 375 -23.48 -19.62 -20.24
N SER A 376 -24.39 -20.53 -19.93
CA SER A 376 -25.73 -20.26 -19.40
C SER A 376 -25.78 -20.03 -17.89
N ALA A 377 -24.66 -20.11 -17.17
CA ALA A 377 -24.61 -19.86 -15.74
C ALA A 377 -24.90 -18.38 -15.40
N ASN A 378 -25.66 -18.14 -14.33
CA ASN A 378 -26.02 -16.78 -13.87
C ASN A 378 -24.79 -15.93 -13.49
N VAL A 379 -23.68 -16.58 -13.12
CA VAL A 379 -22.41 -15.96 -12.76
C VAL A 379 -21.28 -16.68 -13.48
N PRO A 380 -20.31 -15.96 -14.08
CA PRO A 380 -19.12 -16.58 -14.63
C PRO A 380 -18.38 -17.39 -13.55
N THR A 381 -18.02 -18.63 -13.89
CA THR A 381 -17.24 -19.50 -13.00
C THR A 381 -15.86 -19.74 -13.61
N ALA A 382 -14.85 -19.72 -12.76
CA ALA A 382 -13.50 -20.11 -13.07
C ALA A 382 -13.10 -21.27 -12.16
N LEU A 383 -12.18 -22.11 -12.62
CA LEU A 383 -11.72 -23.26 -11.87
C LEU A 383 -10.47 -22.91 -11.08
N THR A 384 -10.34 -23.47 -9.89
CA THR A 384 -9.15 -23.30 -9.07
C THR A 384 -8.68 -24.61 -8.49
N THR A 385 -7.36 -24.81 -8.41
CA THR A 385 -6.76 -26.02 -7.86
C THR A 385 -5.54 -25.68 -7.01
N THR A 386 -5.16 -26.60 -6.13
CA THR A 386 -3.95 -26.54 -5.33
C THR A 386 -2.89 -27.45 -5.95
N PHE A 387 -1.67 -26.96 -6.15
CA PHE A 387 -0.53 -27.76 -6.57
C PHE A 387 0.39 -27.99 -5.38
N VAL A 388 0.60 -29.26 -4.99
CA VAL A 388 1.55 -29.66 -3.95
C VAL A 388 2.69 -30.49 -4.56
N ASN A 389 2.33 -31.48 -5.37
CA ASN A 389 3.25 -32.29 -6.15
C ASN A 389 2.52 -32.80 -7.41
N ALA A 390 3.25 -33.09 -8.48
CA ALA A 390 2.64 -33.54 -9.74
C ALA A 390 2.37 -35.05 -9.72
N ALA A 391 1.10 -35.45 -9.59
CA ALA A 391 0.67 -36.79 -9.98
C ALA A 391 0.64 -36.90 -11.52
N PRO A 392 0.88 -38.09 -12.11
CA PRO A 392 0.83 -38.27 -13.57
C PRO A 392 -0.55 -37.95 -14.17
N GLN A 393 -1.62 -38.08 -13.39
CA GLN A 393 -3.00 -37.74 -13.78
C GLN A 393 -3.26 -36.22 -13.78
N GLY A 394 -2.43 -35.44 -13.08
CA GLY A 394 -2.57 -33.99 -12.99
C GLY A 394 -2.46 -33.29 -14.34
N ILE A 395 -1.66 -33.83 -15.26
CA ILE A 395 -1.51 -33.28 -16.62
C ILE A 395 -2.85 -33.33 -17.37
N ASP A 396 -3.54 -34.46 -17.31
CA ASP A 396 -4.81 -34.64 -18.02
C ASP A 396 -5.94 -33.85 -17.35
N ASN A 397 -5.96 -33.78 -16.02
CA ASN A 397 -6.91 -32.95 -15.26
C ASN A 397 -6.74 -31.46 -15.55
N LEU A 398 -5.50 -30.97 -15.56
CA LEU A 398 -5.22 -29.57 -15.88
C LEU A 398 -5.57 -29.27 -17.34
N ARG A 399 -5.22 -30.16 -18.27
CA ARG A 399 -5.60 -30.04 -19.68
C ARG A 399 -7.12 -30.02 -19.86
N TRP A 400 -7.85 -30.84 -19.12
CA TRP A 400 -9.32 -30.83 -19.12
C TRP A 400 -9.86 -29.49 -18.62
N ALA A 401 -9.33 -28.97 -17.51
CA ALA A 401 -9.75 -27.69 -16.96
C ALA A 401 -9.50 -26.52 -17.93
N LEU A 402 -8.35 -26.51 -18.61
CA LEU A 402 -8.00 -25.48 -19.59
C LEU A 402 -8.90 -25.50 -20.83
N LYS A 403 -9.47 -26.64 -21.19
CA LYS A 403 -10.41 -26.76 -22.32
C LYS A 403 -11.84 -26.31 -21.99
N HIS A 404 -12.26 -26.46 -20.74
CA HIS A 404 -13.67 -26.27 -20.34
C HIS A 404 -13.91 -25.05 -19.46
N SER A 405 -12.88 -24.48 -18.84
CA SER A 405 -12.98 -23.27 -18.03
C SER A 405 -12.52 -22.03 -18.79
N ARG A 406 -13.08 -20.87 -18.45
CA ARG A 406 -12.63 -19.57 -18.98
C ARG A 406 -11.31 -19.09 -18.37
N VAL A 407 -11.03 -19.48 -17.13
CA VAL A 407 -9.79 -19.18 -16.38
C VAL A 407 -9.47 -20.35 -15.46
N VAL A 408 -8.18 -20.65 -15.29
CA VAL A 408 -7.72 -21.65 -14.32
C VAL A 408 -6.73 -21.03 -13.34
N ASP A 409 -7.10 -21.02 -12.06
CA ASP A 409 -6.26 -20.56 -10.97
C ASP A 409 -5.51 -21.74 -10.35
N ILE A 410 -4.21 -21.61 -10.15
CA ILE A 410 -3.37 -22.61 -9.49
C ILE A 410 -2.77 -21.97 -8.24
N ASP A 411 -3.18 -22.47 -7.07
CA ASP A 411 -2.56 -22.13 -5.80
C ASP A 411 -1.33 -23.02 -5.58
N VAL A 412 -0.16 -22.41 -5.66
CA VAL A 412 1.11 -23.10 -5.58
C VAL A 412 1.46 -23.30 -4.10
N GLN A 413 1.44 -24.55 -3.62
CA GLN A 413 1.61 -24.89 -2.21
C GLN A 413 2.89 -25.73 -2.03
N GLY A 414 3.84 -25.21 -1.24
CA GLY A 414 5.12 -25.87 -0.96
C GLY A 414 6.32 -24.97 -1.20
N ASP A 415 7.50 -25.39 -0.72
CA ASP A 415 8.76 -24.68 -0.95
C ASP A 415 9.33 -25.02 -2.34
N ILE A 416 8.58 -24.66 -3.38
CA ILE A 416 9.00 -24.90 -4.77
C ILE A 416 10.21 -24.04 -5.12
N MET A 417 10.36 -22.89 -4.45
CA MET A 417 11.49 -21.99 -4.67
C MET A 417 12.79 -22.48 -4.01
N GLY A 418 12.71 -23.35 -3.01
CA GLY A 418 13.85 -24.02 -2.40
C GLY A 418 14.12 -25.43 -2.93
N ASN A 419 13.15 -26.07 -3.59
CA ASN A 419 13.27 -27.44 -4.08
C ASN A 419 13.13 -27.54 -5.61
N GLU A 420 14.26 -27.61 -6.30
CA GLU A 420 14.38 -27.69 -7.76
C GLU A 420 13.60 -28.85 -8.37
N THR A 421 13.52 -30.00 -7.68
CA THR A 421 12.78 -31.16 -8.19
C THR A 421 11.27 -30.93 -8.28
N VAL A 422 10.70 -30.21 -7.29
CA VAL A 422 9.27 -29.87 -7.28
C VAL A 422 9.00 -28.79 -8.33
N TRP A 423 9.97 -27.90 -8.56
CA TRP A 423 9.89 -26.94 -9.66
C TRP A 423 9.85 -27.62 -11.03
N GLU A 424 10.77 -28.53 -11.31
CA GLU A 424 10.84 -29.26 -12.58
C GLU A 424 9.52 -30.00 -12.86
N THR A 425 8.93 -30.64 -11.85
CA THR A 425 7.64 -31.32 -12.00
C THR A 425 6.48 -30.35 -12.26
N PHE A 426 6.51 -29.16 -11.66
CA PHE A 426 5.52 -28.10 -11.94
C PHE A 426 5.67 -27.54 -13.36
N GLU A 427 6.91 -27.28 -13.79
CA GLU A 427 7.20 -26.80 -15.15
C GLU A 427 6.84 -27.85 -16.21
N GLU A 428 7.10 -29.13 -15.93
CA GLU A 428 6.69 -30.26 -16.78
C GLU A 428 5.15 -30.35 -16.86
N LEU A 429 4.45 -30.19 -15.74
CA LEU A 429 2.98 -30.14 -15.69
C LEU A 429 2.42 -29.04 -16.59
N LEU A 430 2.91 -27.81 -16.45
CA LEU A 430 2.49 -26.66 -17.27
C LEU A 430 2.81 -26.87 -18.74
N THR A 431 4.04 -27.30 -19.06
CA THR A 431 4.48 -27.53 -20.44
C THR A 431 3.61 -28.57 -21.12
N LYS A 432 3.37 -29.72 -20.48
CA LYS A 432 2.58 -30.81 -21.06
C LYS A 432 1.08 -30.50 -21.14
N ALA A 433 0.54 -29.77 -20.17
CA ALA A 433 -0.88 -29.40 -20.17
C ALA A 433 -1.21 -28.35 -21.24
N THR A 434 -0.24 -27.52 -21.65
CA THR A 434 -0.45 -26.38 -22.57
C THR A 434 -0.12 -26.64 -24.05
N VAL A 435 0.50 -27.77 -24.41
CA VAL A 435 0.95 -28.09 -25.79
C VAL A 435 -0.12 -27.91 -26.87
N ASP A 436 -1.37 -28.29 -26.58
CA ASP A 436 -2.46 -28.36 -27.57
C ASP A 436 -3.48 -27.21 -27.44
N LEU A 437 -3.10 -26.10 -26.79
CA LEU A 437 -3.99 -24.94 -26.63
C LEU A 437 -3.80 -23.95 -27.77
N ASP A 438 -4.91 -23.39 -28.27
CA ASP A 438 -4.90 -22.36 -29.31
C ASP A 438 -4.11 -21.10 -28.89
N VAL A 439 -3.72 -20.27 -29.85
CA VAL A 439 -2.89 -19.06 -29.66
C VAL A 439 -3.49 -18.04 -28.66
N ARG A 440 -4.80 -18.07 -28.41
CA ARG A 440 -5.49 -17.30 -27.34
C ARG A 440 -5.94 -18.20 -26.18
N GLY A 441 -5.12 -19.18 -25.81
CA GLY A 441 -5.44 -20.19 -24.80
C GLY A 441 -5.94 -19.59 -23.48
N THR A 442 -6.69 -20.39 -22.74
CA THR A 442 -7.28 -20.05 -21.44
C THR A 442 -6.24 -19.46 -20.48
N PRO A 443 -6.48 -18.27 -19.89
CA PRO A 443 -5.59 -17.67 -18.91
C PRO A 443 -5.35 -18.60 -17.70
N ILE A 444 -4.08 -18.73 -17.32
CA ILE A 444 -3.65 -19.47 -16.13
C ILE A 444 -3.16 -18.45 -15.11
N VAL A 445 -3.69 -18.48 -13.89
CA VAL A 445 -3.35 -17.52 -12.85
C VAL A 445 -2.69 -18.22 -11.67
N LEU A 446 -1.45 -17.85 -11.36
CA LEU A 446 -0.68 -18.47 -10.27
C LEU A 446 -0.79 -17.66 -8.98
N SER A 447 -1.15 -18.32 -7.88
CA SER A 447 -1.11 -17.76 -6.52
C SER A 447 0.12 -18.29 -5.76
N ASN A 448 0.58 -17.56 -4.73
CA ASN A 448 1.80 -17.84 -3.94
C ASN A 448 3.11 -17.87 -4.76
N VAL A 449 3.16 -17.22 -5.92
CA VAL A 449 4.42 -16.96 -6.63
C VAL A 449 4.91 -15.53 -6.35
N LEU A 450 4.00 -14.57 -6.18
CA LEU A 450 4.33 -13.20 -5.83
C LEU A 450 3.56 -12.76 -4.56
N PRO A 451 4.24 -12.59 -3.41
CA PRO A 451 5.56 -13.10 -3.07
C PRO A 451 5.54 -14.62 -2.80
N PRO A 452 6.68 -15.32 -2.93
CA PRO A 452 6.73 -16.74 -2.60
C PRO A 452 6.63 -16.98 -1.08
N PRO A 453 6.14 -18.16 -0.64
CA PRO A 453 6.19 -18.59 0.75
C PRO A 453 7.62 -18.60 1.27
N HIS A 454 7.85 -18.00 2.43
CA HIS A 454 9.17 -17.93 3.03
C HIS A 454 9.10 -17.63 4.53
N ASP A 455 10.18 -17.89 5.27
CA ASP A 455 10.27 -17.54 6.68
C ASP A 455 10.83 -16.11 6.86
N LEU A 456 10.30 -15.36 7.84
CA LEU A 456 10.72 -14.00 8.11
C LEU A 456 12.05 -13.91 8.87
N ASP A 457 12.53 -15.02 9.45
CA ASP A 457 13.75 -15.06 10.26
C ASP A 457 15.02 -14.65 9.49
N LEU A 458 15.04 -14.80 8.17
CA LEU A 458 16.20 -14.47 7.34
C LEU A 458 16.22 -13.00 6.93
N HIS A 459 17.18 -12.22 7.45
CA HIS A 459 17.34 -10.80 7.12
C HIS A 459 17.55 -10.55 5.61
N ILE A 460 16.95 -9.47 5.07
CA ILE A 460 16.89 -9.19 3.62
C ILE A 460 18.25 -9.20 2.90
N VAL A 461 19.30 -8.67 3.54
CA VAL A 461 20.66 -8.60 2.96
C VAL A 461 21.24 -10.01 2.73
N THR A 462 20.91 -10.95 3.61
CA THR A 462 21.30 -12.35 3.50
C THR A 462 20.43 -13.05 2.46
N LEU A 463 19.13 -12.74 2.45
CA LEU A 463 18.15 -13.31 1.52
C LEU A 463 18.49 -13.02 0.05
N MET A 464 18.92 -11.79 -0.27
CA MET A 464 19.34 -11.44 -1.65
C MET A 464 20.51 -12.27 -2.19
N LYS A 465 21.32 -12.88 -1.30
CA LYS A 465 22.44 -13.75 -1.67
C LYS A 465 22.08 -15.23 -1.55
N HIS A 466 20.92 -15.55 -0.96
CA HIS A 466 20.50 -16.92 -0.68
C HIS A 466 20.13 -17.63 -2.00
N PRO A 467 20.44 -18.94 -2.14
CA PRO A 467 20.11 -19.71 -3.33
C PRO A 467 18.62 -19.67 -3.68
N THR A 468 17.73 -19.70 -2.68
CA THR A 468 16.26 -19.63 -2.89
C THR A 468 15.82 -18.38 -3.65
N TYR A 469 16.46 -17.22 -3.41
CA TYR A 469 16.13 -15.99 -4.14
C TYR A 469 16.66 -16.02 -5.58
N ARG A 470 17.84 -16.61 -5.82
CA ARG A 470 18.36 -16.79 -7.18
C ARG A 470 17.53 -17.77 -7.99
N MET A 471 17.11 -18.87 -7.37
CA MET A 471 16.19 -19.84 -7.95
C MET A 471 14.86 -19.17 -8.26
N TYR A 472 14.30 -18.40 -7.32
CA TYR A 472 13.11 -17.60 -7.56
C TYR A 472 13.21 -16.70 -8.80
N GLN A 473 14.33 -15.97 -8.97
CA GLN A 473 14.55 -15.13 -10.16
C GLN A 473 14.56 -15.96 -11.46
N ALA A 474 15.27 -17.09 -11.48
CA ALA A 474 15.33 -17.97 -12.64
C ALA A 474 13.98 -18.60 -12.97
N HIS A 475 13.28 -19.10 -11.95
CA HIS A 475 11.95 -19.71 -12.05
C HIS A 475 10.90 -18.70 -12.52
N THR A 476 10.94 -17.47 -12.01
CA THR A 476 10.05 -16.38 -12.46
C THR A 476 10.27 -16.05 -13.93
N ALA A 477 11.53 -16.03 -14.38
CA ALA A 477 11.86 -15.81 -15.79
C ALA A 477 11.42 -16.98 -16.70
N ALA A 478 11.51 -18.22 -16.22
CA ALA A 478 11.01 -19.39 -16.95
C ALA A 478 9.48 -19.36 -17.10
N LEU A 479 8.75 -19.01 -16.03
CA LEU A 479 7.29 -18.90 -16.07
C LEU A 479 6.80 -17.83 -17.04
N SER A 480 7.54 -16.72 -17.18
CA SER A 480 7.08 -15.62 -18.03
C SER A 480 7.08 -15.97 -19.53
N LEU A 481 7.76 -17.05 -19.93
CA LEU A 481 7.75 -17.61 -21.28
C LEU A 481 6.37 -18.13 -21.69
N PHE A 482 5.51 -18.49 -20.72
CA PHE A 482 4.13 -18.84 -20.99
C PHE A 482 3.29 -17.56 -21.20
N PRO A 483 2.77 -17.30 -22.41
CA PRO A 483 2.13 -16.02 -22.71
C PRO A 483 0.79 -15.82 -21.98
N ASN A 484 0.06 -16.91 -21.73
CA ASN A 484 -1.26 -16.89 -21.08
C ASN A 484 -1.18 -16.99 -19.54
N LEU A 485 0.04 -16.91 -18.99
CA LEU A 485 0.28 -17.03 -17.56
C LEU A 485 0.27 -15.66 -16.88
N HIS A 486 -0.54 -15.53 -15.85
CA HIS A 486 -0.65 -14.37 -14.98
C HIS A 486 -0.26 -14.74 -13.55
N VAL A 487 0.15 -13.74 -12.77
CA VAL A 487 0.55 -13.93 -11.36
C VAL A 487 -0.35 -13.09 -10.47
N LYS A 488 -0.94 -13.73 -9.46
CA LYS A 488 -1.67 -13.07 -8.39
C LYS A 488 -0.71 -12.51 -7.35
N PHE A 489 -0.94 -11.26 -6.99
CA PHE A 489 -0.26 -10.60 -5.89
C PHE A 489 -1.16 -10.62 -4.65
N ILE A 490 -0.97 -11.64 -3.83
CA ILE A 490 -1.75 -11.91 -2.62
C ILE A 490 -0.86 -11.81 -1.37
N PRO A 491 -1.45 -11.67 -0.16
CA PRO A 491 -0.67 -11.67 1.07
C PRO A 491 0.17 -12.96 1.18
N PRO A 492 1.48 -12.85 1.42
CA PRO A 492 2.38 -13.99 1.41
C PRO A 492 2.22 -14.89 2.63
N LEU A 493 2.59 -16.15 2.47
CA LEU A 493 2.69 -17.15 3.53
C LEU A 493 4.01 -16.98 4.30
N TRP A 494 4.09 -15.92 5.10
CA TRP A 494 5.28 -15.55 5.89
C TRP A 494 5.16 -15.88 7.39
N ASN A 495 4.13 -16.61 7.78
CA ASN A 495 3.82 -16.95 9.19
C ASN A 495 3.73 -15.72 10.12
N ALA A 496 3.48 -14.53 9.56
CA ALA A 496 3.24 -13.30 10.30
C ALA A 496 2.02 -12.57 9.77
N THR A 497 1.36 -11.83 10.65
CA THR A 497 0.21 -10.98 10.32
C THR A 497 0.67 -9.76 9.53
N THR A 498 -0.15 -9.32 8.57
CA THR A 498 0.12 -8.09 7.83
C THR A 498 0.24 -6.90 8.80
N PRO A 499 1.30 -6.09 8.73
CA PRO A 499 1.49 -4.95 9.62
C PRO A 499 0.31 -3.97 9.51
N PRO A 500 -0.28 -3.53 10.64
CA PRO A 500 -1.41 -2.61 10.61
C PRO A 500 -0.95 -1.22 10.14
N THR A 501 -1.84 -0.52 9.47
CA THR A 501 -1.58 0.83 8.98
C THR A 501 -2.16 1.86 9.95
N PRO A 502 -1.40 2.90 10.37
CA PRO A 502 -1.85 3.82 11.41
C PRO A 502 -2.96 4.74 10.89
N HIS A 503 -4.21 4.38 11.20
CA HIS A 503 -5.42 5.03 10.67
C HIS A 503 -6.07 6.07 11.58
N VAL A 504 -5.50 6.40 12.75
CA VAL A 504 -6.12 7.34 13.71
C VAL A 504 -5.11 8.35 14.26
N ALA A 505 -4.61 9.26 13.42
CA ALA A 505 -4.11 10.58 13.85
C ALA A 505 -3.92 11.53 12.65
N PRO A 506 -4.15 12.85 12.79
CA PRO A 506 -3.79 13.80 11.75
C PRO A 506 -2.27 13.79 11.58
N LYS A 507 -1.80 13.30 10.43
CA LYS A 507 -0.40 13.31 9.90
C LYS A 507 0.62 14.02 10.82
N ALA A 508 0.96 13.37 11.91
CA ALA A 508 2.29 13.43 12.48
C ALA A 508 2.97 12.17 11.98
N GLU A 509 4.18 12.30 11.45
CA GLU A 509 5.03 11.22 10.96
C GLU A 509 5.25 10.19 12.09
N ILE A 510 4.31 9.27 12.29
CA ILE A 510 4.57 8.08 13.09
C ILE A 510 5.52 7.27 12.24
N PRO A 511 6.76 7.01 12.70
CA PRO A 511 7.70 6.18 11.96
C PRO A 511 7.03 4.84 11.67
N ASP A 512 7.06 4.40 10.41
CA ASP A 512 6.64 3.04 10.08
C ASP A 512 7.37 2.08 11.04
N THR A 513 6.64 1.11 11.62
CA THR A 513 7.25 0.09 12.48
C THR A 513 8.36 -0.63 11.71
N GLU A 514 9.42 -1.06 12.41
CA GLU A 514 10.55 -1.79 11.77
C GLU A 514 10.04 -2.98 10.95
N ASP A 515 9.00 -3.66 11.44
CA ASP A 515 8.32 -4.76 10.76
C ASP A 515 7.66 -4.34 9.45
N LYS A 516 6.94 -3.21 9.42
CA LYS A 516 6.31 -2.69 8.20
C LYS A 516 7.36 -2.30 7.16
N GLN A 517 8.47 -1.72 7.60
CA GLN A 517 9.60 -1.40 6.73
C GLN A 517 10.27 -2.65 6.17
N GLU A 518 10.44 -3.70 6.97
CA GLU A 518 10.99 -4.97 6.50
C GLU A 518 10.06 -5.65 5.48
N TRP A 519 8.75 -5.69 5.76
CA TRP A 519 7.74 -6.18 4.81
C TRP A 519 7.79 -5.41 3.48
N LYS A 520 7.79 -4.08 3.51
CA LYS A 520 7.93 -3.24 2.30
C LYS A 520 9.19 -3.55 1.52
N ARG A 521 10.34 -3.68 2.18
CA ARG A 521 11.62 -3.97 1.51
C ARG A 521 11.59 -5.36 0.85
N ARG A 522 11.07 -6.38 1.54
CA ARG A 522 10.95 -7.74 0.99
C ARG A 522 9.99 -7.80 -0.18
N ILE A 523 8.84 -7.14 -0.06
CA ILE A 523 7.87 -7.03 -1.15
C ILE A 523 8.53 -6.41 -2.38
N LYS A 524 9.21 -5.26 -2.24
CA LYS A 524 9.91 -4.61 -3.36
C LYS A 524 11.00 -5.50 -3.97
N MET A 525 11.71 -6.28 -3.14
CA MET A 525 12.71 -7.24 -3.60
C MET A 525 12.10 -8.33 -4.49
N TYR A 526 10.96 -8.93 -4.10
CA TYR A 526 10.29 -9.97 -4.88
C TYR A 526 9.50 -9.44 -6.09
N ILE A 527 8.93 -8.23 -5.99
CA ILE A 527 8.21 -7.59 -7.11
C ILE A 527 9.16 -7.32 -8.28
N GLY A 528 10.40 -6.89 -8.02
CA GLY A 528 11.35 -6.50 -9.06
C GLY A 528 11.52 -7.54 -10.19
N PRO A 529 11.92 -8.79 -9.88
CA PRO A 529 12.03 -9.86 -10.87
C PRO A 529 10.71 -10.18 -11.60
N VAL A 530 9.57 -10.13 -10.91
CA VAL A 530 8.27 -10.39 -11.53
C VAL A 530 7.89 -9.27 -12.48
N LEU A 531 8.16 -8.01 -12.16
CA LEU A 531 7.92 -6.89 -13.06
C LEU A 531 8.80 -6.98 -14.31
N GLU A 532 10.06 -7.37 -14.17
CA GLU A 532 10.97 -7.56 -15.31
C GLU A 532 10.49 -8.69 -16.24
N ALA A 533 9.99 -9.79 -15.66
CA ALA A 533 9.59 -10.96 -16.43
C ALA A 533 8.16 -10.88 -16.98
N PHE A 534 7.18 -10.47 -16.16
CA PHE A 534 5.76 -10.47 -16.50
C PHE A 534 5.24 -9.13 -17.02
N GLY A 535 5.89 -8.03 -16.65
CA GLY A 535 5.37 -6.68 -16.86
C GLY A 535 4.14 -6.37 -15.99
N PHE A 536 3.65 -5.13 -16.06
CA PHE A 536 2.46 -4.70 -15.30
C PHE A 536 1.16 -5.31 -15.82
N GLU A 537 1.14 -5.82 -17.05
CA GLU A 537 -0.07 -6.35 -17.72
C GLU A 537 -0.45 -7.77 -17.28
N ARG A 538 0.45 -8.49 -16.60
CA ARG A 538 0.24 -9.89 -16.20
C ARG A 538 0.22 -10.11 -14.69
N ILE A 539 0.18 -9.03 -13.90
CA ILE A 539 0.07 -9.08 -12.44
C ILE A 539 -1.35 -8.67 -12.02
N ILE A 540 -1.94 -9.41 -11.10
CA ILE A 540 -3.33 -9.20 -10.67
C ILE A 540 -3.38 -9.07 -9.14
N PHE A 541 -3.96 -8.00 -8.62
CA PHE A 541 -4.12 -7.81 -7.18
C PHE A 541 -5.15 -8.78 -6.57
N GLY A 542 -4.88 -9.31 -5.37
CA GLY A 542 -5.84 -10.03 -4.53
C GLY A 542 -5.62 -9.77 -3.05
N SER A 543 -6.69 -9.71 -2.25
CA SER A 543 -6.60 -9.32 -0.83
C SER A 543 -6.56 -10.46 0.17
N SER A 544 -7.17 -11.61 -0.15
CA SER A 544 -7.19 -12.75 0.77
C SER A 544 -5.95 -13.62 0.59
N PRO A 545 -5.35 -14.13 1.69
CA PRO A 545 -4.29 -15.12 1.60
C PRO A 545 -4.82 -16.47 1.10
N SER A 546 -3.89 -17.38 0.75
CA SER A 546 -4.23 -18.78 0.46
C SER A 546 -4.91 -19.45 1.68
N PRO A 547 -5.84 -20.42 1.49
CA PRO A 547 -6.53 -21.12 2.58
C PRO A 547 -5.62 -21.83 3.60
N ILE A 548 -4.36 -22.11 3.24
CA ILE A 548 -3.37 -22.73 4.13
C ILE A 548 -2.78 -21.72 5.13
N SER A 549 -2.91 -20.43 4.87
CA SER A 549 -2.32 -19.41 5.73
C SER A 549 -2.88 -19.47 7.15
N GLN A 550 -1.99 -19.55 8.13
CA GLN A 550 -2.33 -19.40 9.55
C GLN A 550 -2.39 -17.92 9.98
N SER A 551 -1.86 -17.01 9.15
CA SER A 551 -1.84 -15.58 9.46
C SER A 551 -3.09 -14.87 8.93
N THR A 552 -3.60 -13.93 9.72
CA THR A 552 -4.69 -13.04 9.31
C THR A 552 -4.14 -11.83 8.60
N SER A 553 -4.80 -11.45 7.50
CA SER A 553 -4.52 -10.22 6.75
C SER A 553 -5.81 -9.42 6.62
N ASN A 554 -5.73 -8.11 6.87
CA ASN A 554 -6.82 -7.17 6.58
C ASN A 554 -6.65 -6.65 5.16
N VAL A 555 -7.79 -6.45 4.48
CA VAL A 555 -7.83 -5.99 3.08
C VAL A 555 -7.20 -4.61 2.92
N SER A 556 -7.52 -3.67 3.82
CA SER A 556 -7.00 -2.31 3.82
C SER A 556 -5.49 -2.26 4.00
N ASP A 557 -4.98 -2.97 5.03
CA ASP A 557 -3.55 -3.00 5.35
C ASP A 557 -2.72 -3.59 4.21
N TRP A 558 -3.19 -4.70 3.61
CA TRP A 558 -2.49 -5.30 2.47
C TRP A 558 -2.51 -4.38 1.24
N TYR A 559 -3.68 -3.80 0.92
CA TYR A 559 -3.81 -2.89 -0.20
C TYR A 559 -2.85 -1.69 -0.07
N GLU A 560 -2.77 -1.06 1.10
CA GLU A 560 -1.89 0.09 1.31
C GLU A 560 -0.42 -0.29 1.20
N LEU A 561 -0.04 -1.43 1.78
CA LEU A 561 1.33 -1.93 1.71
C LEU A 561 1.75 -2.18 0.25
N VAL A 562 0.88 -2.81 -0.53
CA VAL A 562 1.11 -3.07 -1.95
C VAL A 562 1.17 -1.78 -2.76
N ARG A 563 0.20 -0.88 -2.56
CA ARG A 563 0.14 0.42 -3.25
C ARG A 563 1.37 1.27 -2.96
N GLU A 564 1.78 1.37 -1.70
CA GLU A 564 2.99 2.10 -1.31
C GLU A 564 4.24 1.47 -1.91
N ALA A 565 4.35 0.14 -1.94
CA ALA A 565 5.47 -0.55 -2.58
C ALA A 565 5.56 -0.24 -4.08
N PHE A 566 4.46 -0.25 -4.83
CA PHE A 566 4.44 0.14 -6.24
C PHE A 566 4.74 1.62 -6.45
N ALA A 567 4.18 2.50 -5.61
CA ALA A 567 4.41 3.93 -5.72
C ALA A 567 5.89 4.30 -5.43
N GLU A 568 6.54 3.62 -4.49
CA GLU A 568 7.97 3.78 -4.20
C GLU A 568 8.88 3.25 -5.32
N LEU A 569 8.41 2.31 -6.13
CA LEU A 569 9.13 1.84 -7.32
C LEU A 569 9.07 2.86 -8.49
N GLY A 570 8.36 3.98 -8.34
CA GLY A 570 8.27 5.04 -9.34
C GLY A 570 7.37 4.67 -10.52
N VAL A 571 6.36 3.83 -10.28
CA VAL A 571 5.44 3.32 -11.31
C VAL A 571 4.45 4.39 -11.75
N GLU A 572 4.15 4.43 -13.04
CA GLU A 572 3.16 5.34 -13.62
C GLU A 572 1.72 4.94 -13.28
N GLN A 573 0.80 5.90 -13.34
CA GLN A 573 -0.62 5.70 -13.00
C GLN A 573 -1.26 4.54 -13.80
N GLU A 574 -1.01 4.46 -15.11
CA GLU A 574 -1.55 3.41 -15.98
C GLU A 574 -1.14 1.99 -15.56
N ALA A 575 0.10 1.85 -15.09
CA ALA A 575 0.62 0.58 -14.60
C ALA A 575 -0.02 0.18 -13.26
N ILE A 576 -0.28 1.14 -12.37
CA ILE A 576 -1.04 0.89 -11.14
C ILE A 576 -2.48 0.47 -11.48
N ASP A 577 -3.18 1.21 -12.34
CA ASP A 577 -4.53 0.84 -12.76
C ASP A 577 -4.59 -0.53 -13.43
N SER A 578 -3.53 -0.91 -14.16
CA SER A 578 -3.40 -2.23 -14.77
C SER A 578 -3.39 -3.35 -13.73
N VAL A 579 -2.51 -3.24 -12.72
CA VAL A 579 -2.34 -4.25 -11.66
C VAL A 579 -3.59 -4.38 -10.78
N PHE A 580 -4.22 -3.25 -10.44
CA PHE A 580 -5.34 -3.22 -9.50
C PHE A 580 -6.72 -3.38 -10.16
N SER A 581 -6.86 -3.21 -11.48
CA SER A 581 -8.17 -3.30 -12.13
C SER A 581 -8.18 -3.92 -13.53
N VAL A 582 -7.40 -3.39 -14.49
CA VAL A 582 -7.57 -3.72 -15.91
C VAL A 582 -7.29 -5.19 -16.17
N ASN A 583 -6.25 -5.75 -15.55
CA ASN A 583 -5.86 -7.14 -15.74
C ASN A 583 -6.91 -8.09 -15.16
N ALA A 584 -7.39 -7.82 -13.94
CA ALA A 584 -8.42 -8.62 -13.30
C ALA A 584 -9.73 -8.60 -14.12
N LYS A 585 -10.11 -7.44 -14.65
CA LYS A 585 -11.29 -7.29 -15.52
C LYS A 585 -11.12 -8.07 -16.83
N ARG A 586 -9.92 -8.05 -17.42
CA ARG A 586 -9.61 -8.77 -18.66
C ARG A 586 -9.67 -10.28 -18.47
N VAL A 587 -9.16 -10.77 -17.34
CA VAL A 587 -9.09 -12.22 -17.05
C VAL A 587 -10.43 -12.76 -16.54
N TYR A 588 -11.04 -12.14 -15.53
CA TYR A 588 -12.25 -12.67 -14.88
C TYR A 588 -13.56 -12.02 -15.34
N GLY A 589 -13.51 -10.95 -16.12
CA GLY A 589 -14.71 -10.27 -16.60
C GLY A 589 -15.54 -11.12 -17.58
N SER A 590 -16.83 -10.80 -17.69
CA SER A 590 -17.62 -11.22 -18.85
C SER A 590 -17.22 -10.36 -20.04
N SER A 591 -16.86 -11.01 -21.16
CA SER A 591 -16.52 -10.36 -22.43
C SER A 591 -17.71 -9.63 -23.03
#